data_AF-A0A542KKW2-F1
#
_entry.id   AF-A0A542KKW2-F1
#
_cell.length_a   1.000
_cell.length_b   1.000
_cell.length_c   1.000
_cell.angle_alpha   90.00
_cell.angle_beta   90.00
_cell.angle_gamma   90.00
#
_symmetry.space_group_name_H-M   'P 1'
#
loop_
_entity.id
_entity.type
_entity.pdbx_description
1 polymer ?
#
loop_
_entity_poly.entity_id
_entity_poly.type
_entity_poly.pdbx_seq_one_letter_code
_entity_poly.pdbx_strand_id
1 'polypeptide(L)'
;MPAPKKTVRRSLLITSAALSSLALTAPVALAAPSPSTSPSATPPAGMSSVGGARLGRPGTQVDLGSGAPVLPKDVTARSWIVADAESGEVLAAHNAHWRLPPASTMKMLFADTLLPKFPRGEKHKVVPADLAGMGAGSSLVGIKEGETYTVHDLWLGVFLRSGNDAVHVLSAMNDGVGNTVKEMNAHAQELQALDTNVVTPDGYDAPRQVSSAYDLTLFARSGLQKKDFREYCSTVRAEFPGETKKNKKGKTVREPFEIQNTNRLLAGDTDISVYQGIAGVKNGNTTNAGATFTGVAERDGRVLLVTVMHPEKEEHNEVYKETAKLFDWGFAAAGKARAVGELVPPRSTVRASAQPGANASDGQAGGAGSNASAAPAAKAAGHTGGGMGTAFAISAGALALLAGAAFLVNRRWPLPDLVRRRSRP
;
A
#
# COMPACT_ATOMS: atom_id res chain seq x y z
N MET A 1 4.06 65.59 44.56
CA MET A 1 4.15 67.00 44.12
C MET A 1 5.63 67.37 44.05
N PRO A 2 6.14 68.09 43.02
CA PRO A 2 5.42 68.83 41.99
C PRO A 2 5.76 68.42 40.53
N ALA A 3 4.85 68.76 39.62
CA ALA A 3 5.10 68.83 38.17
C ALA A 3 5.93 70.10 37.83
N PRO A 4 6.41 70.32 36.59
CA PRO A 4 5.51 70.87 35.57
C PRO A 4 5.82 70.51 34.10
N LYS A 5 4.78 70.73 33.29
CA LYS A 5 4.74 70.81 31.82
C LYS A 5 5.68 71.88 31.27
N LYS A 6 6.23 71.67 30.06
CA LYS A 6 6.44 72.73 29.06
C LYS A 6 6.23 72.22 27.63
N THR A 7 5.10 72.62 27.05
CA THR A 7 4.88 72.78 25.61
C THR A 7 5.70 73.97 25.10
N VAL A 8 6.39 73.81 23.97
CA VAL A 8 6.83 74.94 23.13
C VAL A 8 6.46 74.64 21.68
N ARG A 9 5.63 75.53 21.13
CA ARG A 9 5.35 75.70 19.71
C ARG A 9 6.52 76.42 19.03
N ARG A 10 6.75 76.07 17.77
CA ARG A 10 7.02 76.93 16.58
C ARG A 10 8.17 76.35 15.75
N SER A 11 7.89 76.03 14.49
CA SER A 11 8.21 76.94 13.37
C SER A 11 7.94 76.24 12.05
N LEU A 12 7.10 76.86 11.22
CA LEU A 12 7.06 76.62 9.78
C LEU A 12 8.38 77.12 9.18
N LEU A 13 9.00 76.32 8.32
CA LEU A 13 9.83 76.80 7.22
C LEU A 13 9.61 75.86 6.02
N ILE A 14 9.08 76.46 4.97
CA ILE A 14 8.93 75.88 3.63
C ILE A 14 10.28 76.04 2.94
N THR A 15 10.87 74.93 2.49
CA THR A 15 11.88 74.95 1.42
C THR A 15 11.70 73.71 0.55
N SER A 16 11.35 73.96 -0.70
CA SER A 16 11.30 73.01 -1.80
C SER A 16 12.65 72.32 -1.99
N ALA A 17 12.64 71.00 -2.12
CA ALA A 17 13.78 70.24 -2.64
C ALA A 17 13.28 69.16 -3.61
N ALA A 18 13.86 69.22 -4.80
CA ALA A 18 13.65 68.44 -6.01
C ALA A 18 13.30 66.95 -5.83
N LEU A 19 12.34 66.50 -6.65
CA LEU A 19 12.18 65.09 -6.99
C LEU A 19 13.48 64.56 -7.61
N SER A 20 14.01 63.47 -7.05
CA SER A 20 14.93 62.58 -7.74
C SER A 20 14.53 61.15 -7.44
N SER A 21 13.97 60.54 -8.48
CA SER A 21 13.52 59.16 -8.57
C SER A 21 14.72 58.22 -8.43
N LEU A 22 14.80 57.47 -7.33
CA LEU A 22 15.50 56.19 -7.31
C LEU A 22 14.48 55.09 -7.03
N ALA A 23 14.07 54.41 -8.11
CA ALA A 23 13.39 53.14 -8.01
C ALA A 23 14.37 52.12 -7.44
N LEU A 24 14.23 51.82 -6.15
CA LEU A 24 14.78 50.61 -5.54
C LEU A 24 13.95 49.43 -6.03
N THR A 25 14.38 48.82 -7.14
CA THR A 25 13.94 47.48 -7.53
C THR A 25 14.56 46.47 -6.57
N ALA A 26 14.00 46.36 -5.37
CA ALA A 26 14.21 45.18 -4.55
C ALA A 26 13.62 43.98 -5.30
N PRO A 27 14.39 42.90 -5.53
CA PRO A 27 13.78 41.68 -6.02
C PRO A 27 12.80 41.22 -4.93
N VAL A 28 11.51 41.18 -5.28
CA VAL A 28 10.54 40.38 -4.54
C VAL A 28 11.02 38.95 -4.72
N ALA A 29 11.84 38.47 -3.79
CA ALA A 29 12.04 37.06 -3.61
C ALA A 29 10.64 36.52 -3.28
N LEU A 30 9.98 35.91 -4.27
CA LEU A 30 8.85 35.04 -3.99
C LEU A 30 9.41 33.98 -3.05
N ALA A 31 9.14 34.14 -1.75
CA ALA A 31 9.27 33.06 -0.82
C ALA A 31 8.45 31.92 -1.41
N ALA A 32 9.12 30.83 -1.78
CA ALA A 32 8.43 29.62 -2.17
C ALA A 32 7.39 29.32 -1.07
N PRO A 33 6.12 29.07 -1.42
CA PRO A 33 5.10 28.80 -0.41
C PRO A 33 5.63 27.67 0.48
N SER A 34 5.65 27.91 1.79
CA SER A 34 5.99 26.86 2.75
C SER A 34 5.09 25.66 2.47
N PRO A 35 5.62 24.43 2.43
CA PRO A 35 4.83 23.26 2.10
C PRO A 35 3.64 23.17 3.06
N SER A 36 2.43 23.32 2.52
CA SER A 36 1.19 23.11 3.26
C SER A 36 1.24 21.71 3.86
N THR A 37 1.02 21.61 5.17
CA THR A 37 0.88 20.34 5.88
C THR A 37 -0.46 19.65 5.59
N SER A 38 -1.41 20.39 5.00
CA SER A 38 -2.74 19.88 4.65
C SER A 38 -2.82 19.50 3.17
N PRO A 39 -3.49 18.38 2.82
CA PRO A 39 -3.66 17.96 1.43
C PRO A 39 -4.40 19.04 0.62
N SER A 40 -4.01 19.21 -0.65
CA SER A 40 -4.74 20.04 -1.61
C SER A 40 -6.22 19.66 -1.64
N ALA A 41 -7.10 20.64 -1.82
CA ALA A 41 -8.54 20.39 -2.00
C ALA A 41 -8.89 19.90 -3.42
N THR A 42 -7.96 19.97 -4.37
CA THR A 42 -8.18 19.59 -5.77
C THR A 42 -7.04 18.70 -6.27
N PRO A 43 -7.33 17.64 -7.04
CA PRO A 43 -6.28 16.79 -7.62
C PRO A 43 -5.43 17.58 -8.62
N PRO A 44 -4.15 17.22 -8.80
CA PRO A 44 -3.31 17.77 -9.87
C PRO A 44 -3.92 17.50 -11.26
N ALA A 45 -3.68 18.41 -12.21
CA ALA A 45 -4.18 18.28 -13.59
C ALA A 45 -3.62 17.05 -14.33
N GLY A 46 -2.42 16.60 -13.96
CA GLY A 46 -1.81 15.37 -14.42
C GLY A 46 -1.17 14.63 -13.26
N MET A 47 -1.44 13.34 -13.15
CA MET A 47 -0.86 12.43 -12.17
C MET A 47 -0.05 11.33 -12.88
N SER A 48 0.53 10.40 -12.10
CA SER A 48 1.22 9.23 -12.64
C SER A 48 0.35 8.47 -13.64
N SER A 49 0.97 7.92 -14.67
CA SER A 49 0.32 7.09 -15.69
C SER A 49 0.64 5.60 -15.55
N VAL A 50 1.27 5.20 -14.44
CA VAL A 50 1.51 3.78 -14.12
C VAL A 50 0.18 3.03 -14.16
N GLY A 51 0.12 1.90 -14.85
CA GLY A 51 -1.12 1.15 -15.02
C GLY A 51 -2.10 1.70 -16.07
N GLY A 52 -1.79 2.82 -16.72
CA GLY A 52 -2.53 3.29 -17.90
C GLY A 52 -2.81 4.79 -17.90
N ALA A 53 -2.81 5.39 -19.10
CA ALA A 53 -2.96 6.84 -19.27
C ALA A 53 -4.29 7.42 -18.74
N ARG A 54 -5.35 6.60 -18.63
CA ARG A 54 -6.62 7.05 -18.05
C ARG A 54 -6.50 7.25 -16.54
N LEU A 55 -5.76 6.39 -15.83
CA LEU A 55 -5.63 6.44 -14.37
C LEU A 55 -4.93 7.73 -13.89
N GLY A 56 -4.08 8.32 -14.73
CA GLY A 56 -3.41 9.60 -14.45
C GLY A 56 -4.27 10.85 -14.64
N ARG A 57 -5.53 10.72 -15.08
CA ARG A 57 -6.44 11.85 -15.30
C ARG A 57 -7.26 12.12 -14.03
N PRO A 58 -7.52 13.40 -13.70
CA PRO A 58 -8.44 13.73 -12.63
C PRO A 58 -9.88 13.32 -12.97
N GLY A 59 -10.69 13.13 -11.94
CA GLY A 59 -12.08 12.71 -12.02
C GLY A 59 -12.25 11.19 -12.18
N THR A 60 -13.51 10.79 -12.38
CA THR A 60 -13.91 9.39 -12.48
C THR A 60 -13.56 8.81 -13.85
N GLN A 61 -12.84 7.69 -13.84
CA GLN A 61 -12.53 6.87 -14.99
C GLN A 61 -13.33 5.57 -14.91
N VAL A 62 -14.21 5.35 -15.88
CA VAL A 62 -14.99 4.12 -16.05
C VAL A 62 -15.27 3.90 -17.52
N ASP A 63 -15.40 2.64 -17.95
CA ASP A 63 -15.86 2.28 -19.29
C ASP A 63 -17.00 1.27 -19.19
N LEU A 64 -18.23 1.79 -19.25
CA LEU A 64 -19.44 0.99 -19.13
C LEU A 64 -19.76 0.34 -20.48
N GLY A 65 -19.73 -0.99 -20.54
CA GLY A 65 -20.31 -1.74 -21.64
C GLY A 65 -21.83 -1.90 -21.50
N SER A 66 -22.43 -2.63 -22.42
CA SER A 66 -23.88 -2.88 -22.43
C SER A 66 -24.32 -3.59 -21.14
N GLY A 67 -25.34 -3.05 -20.47
CA GLY A 67 -25.90 -3.61 -19.24
C GLY A 67 -25.04 -3.44 -17.98
N ALA A 68 -23.92 -2.71 -18.04
CA ALA A 68 -23.15 -2.36 -16.85
C ALA A 68 -23.93 -1.36 -15.98
N PRO A 69 -23.99 -1.53 -14.65
CA PRO A 69 -24.64 -0.59 -13.76
C PRO A 69 -23.88 0.75 -13.76
N VAL A 70 -24.62 1.84 -13.59
CA VAL A 70 -24.02 3.17 -13.37
C VAL A 70 -23.30 3.16 -12.01
N LEU A 71 -22.16 3.87 -11.93
CA LEU A 71 -21.46 4.07 -10.66
C LEU A 71 -22.36 4.77 -9.62
N PRO A 72 -22.21 4.45 -8.32
CA PRO A 72 -22.90 5.15 -7.24
C PRO A 72 -22.54 6.65 -7.27
N LYS A 73 -23.56 7.52 -7.20
CA LYS A 73 -23.40 8.99 -7.32
C LYS A 73 -22.98 9.67 -6.02
N ASP A 74 -23.05 8.97 -4.91
CA ASP A 74 -22.86 9.45 -3.55
C ASP A 74 -21.55 8.95 -2.93
N VAL A 75 -20.58 8.59 -3.76
CA VAL A 75 -19.18 8.34 -3.34
C VAL A 75 -18.47 9.70 -3.35
N THR A 76 -18.13 10.19 -2.16
CA THR A 76 -17.53 11.51 -1.94
C THR A 76 -16.03 11.46 -1.71
N ALA A 77 -15.44 10.26 -1.64
CA ALA A 77 -14.00 10.11 -1.46
C ALA A 77 -13.17 10.82 -2.53
N ARG A 78 -12.14 11.52 -2.06
CA ARG A 78 -11.18 12.25 -2.90
C ARG A 78 -10.44 11.33 -3.87
N SER A 79 -10.17 10.10 -3.47
CA SER A 79 -9.51 9.11 -4.32
C SER A 79 -10.03 7.70 -4.00
N TRP A 80 -10.30 6.92 -5.04
CA TRP A 80 -10.68 5.52 -4.91
C TRP A 80 -10.36 4.71 -6.17
N ILE A 81 -10.33 3.38 -6.03
CA ILE A 81 -10.11 2.43 -7.12
C ILE A 81 -10.84 1.12 -6.85
N VAL A 82 -11.37 0.51 -7.92
CA VAL A 82 -11.98 -0.82 -7.94
C VAL A 82 -11.22 -1.66 -8.95
N ALA A 83 -10.57 -2.72 -8.47
CA ALA A 83 -9.72 -3.57 -9.29
C ALA A 83 -10.00 -5.05 -9.04
N ASP A 84 -9.81 -5.86 -10.08
CA ASP A 84 -9.79 -7.30 -9.98
C ASP A 84 -8.42 -7.77 -9.46
N ALA A 85 -8.41 -8.54 -8.37
CA ALA A 85 -7.18 -8.93 -7.70
C ALA A 85 -6.36 -9.94 -8.53
N GLU A 86 -7.04 -10.81 -9.27
CA GLU A 86 -6.42 -11.89 -10.04
C GLU A 86 -5.75 -11.32 -11.29
N SER A 87 -6.55 -10.75 -12.18
CA SER A 87 -6.09 -10.19 -13.46
C SER A 87 -5.28 -8.90 -13.26
N GLY A 88 -5.59 -8.12 -12.23
CA GLY A 88 -5.05 -6.76 -12.07
C GLY A 88 -5.84 -5.71 -12.84
N GLU A 89 -6.88 -6.07 -13.59
CA GLU A 89 -7.70 -5.12 -14.33
C GLU A 89 -8.34 -4.09 -13.38
N VAL A 90 -8.18 -2.80 -13.70
CA VAL A 90 -8.86 -1.72 -12.99
C VAL A 90 -10.19 -1.46 -13.68
N LEU A 91 -11.29 -1.70 -12.97
CA LEU A 91 -12.66 -1.57 -13.51
C LEU A 91 -13.15 -0.13 -13.49
N ALA A 92 -12.84 0.59 -12.41
CA ALA A 92 -13.09 2.01 -12.28
C ALA A 92 -12.14 2.64 -11.27
N ALA A 93 -11.91 3.95 -11.40
CA ALA A 93 -11.17 4.72 -10.42
C ALA A 93 -11.61 6.18 -10.40
N HIS A 94 -11.28 6.89 -9.33
CA HIS A 94 -11.39 8.34 -9.24
C HIS A 94 -10.10 8.89 -8.65
N ASN A 95 -9.41 9.75 -9.39
CA ASN A 95 -8.12 10.31 -8.97
C ASN A 95 -7.13 9.26 -8.45
N ALA A 96 -6.96 8.14 -9.17
CA ALA A 96 -6.27 6.94 -8.67
C ALA A 96 -4.85 7.20 -8.14
N HIS A 97 -4.14 8.12 -8.79
CA HIS A 97 -2.76 8.51 -8.49
C HIS A 97 -2.63 9.80 -7.67
N TRP A 98 -3.73 10.27 -7.04
CA TRP A 98 -3.64 11.46 -6.20
C TRP A 98 -2.90 11.11 -4.90
N ARG A 99 -1.74 11.77 -4.73
CA ARG A 99 -0.92 11.68 -3.53
C ARG A 99 -1.63 12.29 -2.33
N LEU A 100 -2.09 11.42 -1.43
CA LEU A 100 -2.78 11.76 -0.19
C LEU A 100 -2.10 11.06 0.99
N PRO A 101 -2.19 11.61 2.22
CA PRO A 101 -1.71 10.92 3.40
C PRO A 101 -2.44 9.56 3.55
N PRO A 102 -1.70 8.46 3.79
CA PRO A 102 -2.29 7.12 3.81
C PRO A 102 -3.00 6.78 5.12
N ALA A 103 -2.61 7.41 6.24
CA ALA A 103 -2.87 6.88 7.57
C ALA A 103 -2.40 5.40 7.70
N SER A 104 -3.04 4.63 8.59
CA SER A 104 -2.65 3.26 8.89
C SER A 104 -2.81 2.24 7.74
N THR A 105 -3.36 2.61 6.58
CA THR A 105 -3.29 1.72 5.39
C THR A 105 -1.85 1.54 4.91
N MET A 106 -0.93 2.45 5.26
CA MET A 106 0.53 2.26 5.08
C MET A 106 1.06 0.97 5.73
N LYS A 107 0.40 0.49 6.80
CA LYS A 107 0.78 -0.76 7.47
C LYS A 107 0.66 -1.99 6.55
N MET A 108 -0.05 -1.89 5.42
CA MET A 108 -0.05 -2.93 4.39
C MET A 108 1.34 -3.08 3.76
N LEU A 109 2.00 -1.98 3.37
CA LEU A 109 3.36 -2.00 2.86
C LEU A 109 4.35 -2.46 3.93
N PHE A 110 4.18 -1.99 5.16
CA PHE A 110 4.99 -2.43 6.30
C PHE A 110 4.94 -3.94 6.48
N ALA A 111 3.72 -4.50 6.52
CA ALA A 111 3.52 -5.95 6.63
C ALA A 111 4.08 -6.69 5.43
N ASP A 112 3.85 -6.18 4.20
CA ASP A 112 4.36 -6.81 2.98
C ASP A 112 5.89 -6.89 2.93
N THR A 113 6.56 -5.89 3.53
CA THR A 113 8.02 -5.78 3.63
C THR A 113 8.60 -6.67 4.73
N LEU A 114 8.00 -6.68 5.93
CA LEU A 114 8.61 -7.29 7.11
C LEU A 114 8.12 -8.71 7.44
N LEU A 115 6.92 -9.12 7.01
CA LEU A 115 6.40 -10.47 7.29
C LEU A 115 7.39 -11.60 6.95
N PRO A 116 8.14 -11.56 5.82
CA PRO A 116 9.09 -12.63 5.48
C PRO A 116 10.32 -12.72 6.39
N LYS A 117 10.59 -11.70 7.22
CA LYS A 117 11.86 -11.57 7.95
C LYS A 117 11.88 -12.31 9.27
N PHE A 118 10.73 -12.45 9.92
CA PHE A 118 10.65 -12.95 11.29
C PHE A 118 9.77 -14.19 11.37
N PRO A 119 10.30 -15.33 11.88
CA PRO A 119 9.50 -16.49 12.19
C PRO A 119 8.37 -16.15 13.16
N ARG A 120 7.17 -16.66 12.87
CA ARG A 120 5.96 -16.43 13.68
C ARG A 120 6.14 -16.67 15.18
N GLY A 121 6.90 -17.71 15.54
CA GLY A 121 7.13 -18.12 16.93
C GLY A 121 8.31 -17.42 17.62
N GLU A 122 9.06 -16.58 16.91
CA GLU A 122 10.15 -15.80 17.49
C GLU A 122 9.59 -14.88 18.58
N LYS A 123 10.35 -14.74 19.67
CA LYS A 123 9.95 -13.99 20.86
C LYS A 123 10.86 -12.78 21.03
N HIS A 124 10.27 -11.63 21.30
CA HIS A 124 10.99 -10.40 21.60
C HIS A 124 10.60 -9.89 22.99
N LYS A 125 11.59 -9.61 23.83
CA LYS A 125 11.36 -8.93 25.11
C LYS A 125 11.45 -7.42 24.87
N VAL A 126 10.34 -6.74 25.06
CA VAL A 126 10.22 -5.31 24.75
C VAL A 126 11.02 -4.49 25.75
N VAL A 127 11.81 -3.56 25.24
CA VAL A 127 12.53 -2.56 26.03
C VAL A 127 11.97 -1.15 25.73
N PRO A 128 12.14 -0.16 26.63
CA PRO A 128 11.61 1.19 26.42
C PRO A 128 12.02 1.84 25.09
N ALA A 129 13.24 1.55 24.61
CA ALA A 129 13.72 2.06 23.33
C ALA A 129 12.90 1.55 22.12
N ASP A 130 12.29 0.36 22.22
CA ASP A 130 11.46 -0.20 21.15
C ASP A 130 10.19 0.61 20.92
N LEU A 131 9.71 1.33 21.94
CA LEU A 131 8.48 2.11 21.91
C LEU A 131 8.74 3.62 21.70
N ALA A 132 10.00 4.02 21.55
CA ALA A 132 10.37 5.41 21.41
C ALA A 132 9.89 6.01 20.07
N GLY A 133 9.58 7.32 20.09
CA GLY A 133 9.27 8.09 18.89
C GLY A 133 7.86 7.90 18.31
N MET A 134 6.97 7.17 19.00
CA MET A 134 5.56 7.08 18.60
C MET A 134 4.86 8.44 18.68
N GLY A 135 4.02 8.73 17.68
CA GLY A 135 3.20 9.94 17.66
C GLY A 135 2.15 9.98 18.78
N ALA A 136 1.87 11.17 19.31
CA ALA A 136 0.84 11.35 20.33
C ALA A 136 -0.55 10.94 19.80
N GLY A 137 -1.36 10.29 20.63
CA GLY A 137 -2.69 9.82 20.23
C GLY A 137 -2.69 8.63 19.25
N SER A 138 -1.53 7.99 19.03
CA SER A 138 -1.42 6.78 18.23
C SER A 138 -2.35 5.67 18.73
N SER A 139 -2.88 4.86 17.80
CA SER A 139 -3.55 3.61 18.17
C SER A 139 -2.55 2.64 18.76
N LEU A 140 -2.89 2.00 19.87
CA LEU A 140 -2.03 1.04 20.58
C LEU A 140 -2.78 -0.27 20.75
N VAL A 141 -2.09 -1.39 20.58
CA VAL A 141 -2.64 -2.70 20.97
C VAL A 141 -2.54 -2.90 22.48
N GLY A 142 -1.53 -2.30 23.12
CA GLY A 142 -1.31 -2.39 24.57
C GLY A 142 -0.01 -3.11 24.95
N ILE A 143 1.02 -3.04 24.11
CA ILE A 143 2.34 -3.58 24.43
C ILE A 143 2.93 -2.87 25.65
N LYS A 144 3.63 -3.65 26.48
CA LYS A 144 4.30 -3.19 27.70
C LYS A 144 5.78 -3.53 27.66
N GLU A 145 6.58 -2.60 28.18
CA GLU A 145 8.01 -2.78 28.38
C GLU A 145 8.26 -3.87 29.43
N GLY A 146 9.35 -4.62 29.27
CA GLY A 146 9.69 -5.75 30.14
C GLY A 146 8.92 -7.03 29.82
N GLU A 147 7.80 -6.96 29.08
CA GLU A 147 7.04 -8.12 28.63
C GLU A 147 7.62 -8.74 27.35
N THR A 148 7.37 -10.04 27.18
CA THR A 148 7.77 -10.77 25.96
C THR A 148 6.55 -11.04 25.09
N TYR A 149 6.66 -10.75 23.80
CA TYR A 149 5.63 -11.01 22.79
C TYR A 149 6.20 -11.90 21.70
N THR A 150 5.36 -12.76 21.11
CA THR A 150 5.72 -13.44 19.88
C THR A 150 5.53 -12.51 18.69
N VAL A 151 6.25 -12.76 17.59
CA VAL A 151 6.01 -12.07 16.31
C VAL A 151 4.56 -12.21 15.86
N HIS A 152 3.92 -13.35 16.15
CA HIS A 152 2.49 -13.55 15.94
C HIS A 152 1.62 -12.53 16.68
N ASP A 153 1.87 -12.32 17.98
CA ASP A 153 1.15 -11.34 18.79
C ASP A 153 1.29 -9.95 18.17
N LEU A 154 2.52 -9.55 17.82
CA LEU A 154 2.80 -8.25 17.23
C LEU A 154 1.98 -8.03 15.94
N TRP A 155 1.96 -9.00 15.02
CA TRP A 155 1.16 -8.90 13.80
C TRP A 155 -0.35 -8.87 14.05
N LEU A 156 -0.86 -9.61 15.04
CA LEU A 156 -2.26 -9.46 15.47
C LEU A 156 -2.54 -8.03 15.94
N GLY A 157 -1.62 -7.42 16.71
CA GLY A 157 -1.72 -6.02 17.14
C GLY A 157 -1.73 -5.03 15.97
N VAL A 158 -0.86 -5.22 14.98
CA VAL A 158 -0.79 -4.40 13.76
C VAL A 158 -2.10 -4.45 12.99
N PHE A 159 -2.66 -5.63 12.74
CA PHE A 159 -3.85 -5.75 11.88
C PHE A 159 -5.16 -5.46 12.61
N LEU A 160 -5.36 -5.98 13.83
CA LEU A 160 -6.65 -5.87 14.50
C LEU A 160 -6.82 -4.49 15.15
N ARG A 161 -5.81 -4.02 15.88
CA ARG A 161 -5.87 -2.76 16.64
C ARG A 161 -5.14 -1.59 16.00
N SER A 162 -4.54 -1.81 14.83
CA SER A 162 -3.71 -0.79 14.17
C SER A 162 -2.57 -0.30 15.08
N GLY A 163 -2.08 -1.17 15.97
CA GLY A 163 -1.15 -0.81 17.04
C GLY A 163 0.17 -0.27 16.49
N ASN A 164 0.44 1.01 16.73
CA ASN A 164 1.72 1.64 16.39
C ASN A 164 2.84 1.11 17.29
N ASP A 165 2.51 0.75 18.54
CA ASP A 165 3.42 0.05 19.45
C ASP A 165 3.95 -1.25 18.85
N ALA A 166 3.08 -2.06 18.24
CA ALA A 166 3.50 -3.29 17.57
C ALA A 166 4.36 -3.02 16.33
N VAL A 167 4.04 -1.98 15.55
CA VAL A 167 4.88 -1.54 14.41
C VAL A 167 6.27 -1.11 14.89
N HIS A 168 6.34 -0.32 15.96
CA HIS A 168 7.60 0.18 16.52
C HIS A 168 8.47 -0.96 17.06
N VAL A 169 7.90 -1.94 17.76
CA VAL A 169 8.64 -3.14 18.20
C VAL A 169 9.17 -3.93 17.00
N LEU A 170 8.33 -4.21 16.00
CA LEU A 170 8.77 -4.91 14.78
C LEU A 170 9.82 -4.13 13.99
N SER A 171 9.75 -2.79 14.00
CA SER A 171 10.79 -1.93 13.44
C SER A 171 12.08 -1.99 14.25
N ALA A 172 12.02 -2.04 15.58
CA ALA A 172 13.19 -2.19 16.44
C ALA A 172 13.90 -3.53 16.20
N MET A 173 13.13 -4.62 16.02
CA MET A 173 13.65 -5.93 15.59
C MET A 173 14.29 -5.90 14.19
N ASN A 174 13.97 -4.89 13.37
CA ASN A 174 14.47 -4.70 12.00
C ASN A 174 15.52 -3.58 11.90
N ASP A 175 16.41 -3.49 12.89
CA ASP A 175 17.47 -2.47 13.00
C ASP A 175 16.92 -1.02 13.06
N GLY A 176 15.72 -0.87 13.63
CA GLY A 176 15.08 0.40 13.90
C GLY A 176 14.18 0.96 12.78
N VAL A 177 13.50 2.05 13.11
CA VAL A 177 12.56 2.74 12.22
C VAL A 177 13.24 3.22 10.94
N GLY A 178 14.47 3.74 11.03
CA GLY A 178 15.21 4.26 9.87
C GLY A 178 15.48 3.19 8.81
N ASN A 179 15.97 2.02 9.23
CA ASN A 179 16.18 0.89 8.32
C ASN A 179 14.85 0.39 7.74
N THR A 180 13.82 0.28 8.59
CA THR A 180 12.50 -0.15 8.14
C THR A 180 11.89 0.77 7.08
N VAL A 181 11.95 2.09 7.27
CA VAL A 181 11.46 3.07 6.28
C VAL A 181 12.24 2.98 4.96
N LYS A 182 13.56 2.76 5.02
CA LYS A 182 14.39 2.55 3.83
C LYS A 182 13.94 1.32 3.04
N GLU A 183 13.72 0.21 3.74
CA GLU A 183 13.27 -1.04 3.11
C GLU A 183 11.84 -0.92 2.56
N MET A 184 10.94 -0.26 3.27
CA MET A 184 9.58 -0.01 2.77
C MET A 184 9.59 0.84 1.49
N ASN A 185 10.40 1.89 1.43
CA ASN A 185 10.53 2.69 0.20
C ASN A 185 11.15 1.88 -0.95
N ALA A 186 12.13 1.01 -0.65
CA ALA A 186 12.70 0.11 -1.66
C ALA A 186 11.66 -0.92 -2.16
N HIS A 187 10.83 -1.44 -1.25
CA HIS A 187 9.75 -2.37 -1.59
C HIS A 187 8.64 -1.68 -2.38
N ALA A 188 8.29 -0.44 -2.06
CA ALA A 188 7.38 0.36 -2.88
C ALA A 188 7.90 0.54 -4.32
N GLN A 189 9.20 0.78 -4.49
CA GLN A 189 9.83 0.85 -5.82
C GLN A 189 9.77 -0.49 -6.57
N GLU A 190 10.00 -1.61 -5.88
CA GLU A 190 9.85 -2.95 -6.46
C GLU A 190 8.42 -3.21 -6.94
N LEU A 191 7.42 -2.78 -6.17
CA LEU A 191 6.01 -2.88 -6.55
C LEU A 191 5.56 -1.86 -7.58
N GLN A 192 6.44 -0.94 -8.01
CA GLN A 192 6.11 0.20 -8.88
C GLN A 192 5.05 1.15 -8.28
N ALA A 193 4.99 1.23 -6.95
CA ALA A 193 4.17 2.18 -6.21
C ALA A 193 4.87 3.54 -6.12
N LEU A 194 4.83 4.30 -7.23
CA LEU A 194 5.66 5.50 -7.44
C LEU A 194 5.04 6.80 -6.90
N ASP A 195 3.83 6.73 -6.35
CA ASP A 195 3.17 7.84 -5.65
C ASP A 195 3.34 7.78 -4.14
N THR A 196 4.10 6.80 -3.66
CA THR A 196 4.37 6.57 -2.25
C THR A 196 5.71 7.15 -1.82
N ASN A 197 5.68 7.88 -0.70
CA ASN A 197 6.87 8.27 0.05
C ASN A 197 6.62 7.95 1.53
N VAL A 198 7.33 6.93 2.04
CA VAL A 198 7.25 6.50 3.44
C VAL A 198 8.17 7.35 4.29
N VAL A 199 7.62 7.92 5.35
CA VAL A 199 8.32 8.68 6.39
C VAL A 199 8.20 7.98 7.75
N THR A 200 7.03 7.40 8.05
CA THR A 200 6.85 6.55 9.23
C THR A 200 6.27 5.19 8.82
N PRO A 201 6.70 4.09 9.45
CA PRO A 201 6.27 2.74 9.06
C PRO A 201 4.80 2.46 9.40
N ASP A 202 4.25 3.19 10.37
CA ASP A 202 2.87 3.05 10.83
C ASP A 202 1.85 3.90 10.05
N GLY A 203 2.31 4.81 9.19
CA GLY A 203 1.46 5.75 8.47
C GLY A 203 0.96 6.94 9.28
N TYR A 204 1.54 7.20 10.46
CA TYR A 204 1.29 8.42 11.24
C TYR A 204 1.57 9.68 10.41
N ASP A 205 0.89 10.78 10.73
CA ASP A 205 1.04 12.03 10.01
C ASP A 205 2.47 12.57 10.13
N ALA A 206 3.12 12.72 8.98
CA ALA A 206 4.45 13.30 8.90
C ALA A 206 4.58 14.12 7.60
N PRO A 207 5.40 15.19 7.60
CA PRO A 207 5.64 15.97 6.39
C PRO A 207 6.11 15.09 5.23
N ARG A 208 5.44 15.22 4.08
CA ARG A 208 5.68 14.43 2.85
C ARG A 208 5.30 12.94 2.93
N GLN A 209 4.69 12.45 4.00
CA GLN A 209 4.12 11.10 4.03
C GLN A 209 2.91 11.05 3.10
N VAL A 210 3.02 10.32 1.99
CA VAL A 210 1.95 10.19 1.00
C VAL A 210 1.94 8.79 0.38
N SER A 211 0.78 8.42 -0.15
CA SER A 211 0.55 7.31 -1.08
C SER A 211 -0.62 7.67 -1.99
N SER A 212 -1.12 6.73 -2.78
CA SER A 212 -2.30 6.91 -3.64
C SER A 212 -3.24 5.71 -3.51
N ALA A 213 -4.50 5.84 -3.95
CA ALA A 213 -5.41 4.71 -3.95
C ALA A 213 -4.87 3.54 -4.79
N TYR A 214 -4.21 3.87 -5.91
CA TYR A 214 -3.52 2.92 -6.77
C TYR A 214 -2.41 2.17 -6.01
N ASP A 215 -1.48 2.90 -5.38
CA ASP A 215 -0.33 2.31 -4.68
C ASP A 215 -0.75 1.47 -3.48
N LEU A 216 -1.72 1.94 -2.68
CA LEU A 216 -2.27 1.17 -1.57
C LEU A 216 -2.92 -0.15 -2.04
N THR A 217 -3.54 -0.13 -3.23
CA THR A 217 -4.10 -1.34 -3.85
C THR A 217 -3.00 -2.30 -4.30
N LEU A 218 -1.86 -1.81 -4.81
CA LEU A 218 -0.69 -2.63 -5.11
C LEU A 218 -0.14 -3.32 -3.85
N PHE A 219 -0.06 -2.60 -2.73
CA PHE A 219 0.39 -3.16 -1.44
C PHE A 219 -0.53 -4.27 -0.96
N ALA A 220 -1.85 -4.04 -1.02
CA ALA A 220 -2.82 -5.08 -0.71
C ALA A 220 -2.67 -6.28 -1.65
N ARG A 221 -2.52 -6.03 -2.96
CA ARG A 221 -2.42 -7.09 -3.96
C ARG A 221 -1.19 -7.97 -3.72
N SER A 222 -0.04 -7.35 -3.46
CA SER A 222 1.21 -8.06 -3.14
C SER A 222 1.14 -8.79 -1.81
N GLY A 223 0.70 -8.10 -0.74
CA GLY A 223 0.61 -8.64 0.61
C GLY A 223 -0.27 -9.89 0.68
N LEU A 224 -1.44 -9.84 0.05
CA LEU A 224 -2.39 -10.94 0.01
C LEU A 224 -1.87 -12.19 -0.73
N GLN A 225 -0.72 -12.16 -1.41
CA GLN A 225 -0.06 -13.39 -1.89
C GLN A 225 0.50 -14.23 -0.74
N LYS A 226 0.82 -13.61 0.41
CA LYS A 226 1.38 -14.27 1.59
C LYS A 226 0.27 -14.84 2.47
N LYS A 227 0.41 -16.11 2.88
CA LYS A 227 -0.57 -16.80 3.74
C LYS A 227 -0.80 -16.06 5.06
N ASP A 228 0.28 -15.66 5.71
CA ASP A 228 0.23 -15.01 7.02
C ASP A 228 -0.45 -13.64 6.92
N PHE A 229 -0.19 -12.86 5.86
CA PHE A 229 -0.89 -11.60 5.62
C PHE A 229 -2.41 -11.80 5.53
N ARG A 230 -2.86 -12.80 4.76
CA ARG A 230 -4.29 -13.14 4.63
C ARG A 230 -4.89 -13.58 5.97
N GLU A 231 -4.15 -14.34 6.75
CA GLU A 231 -4.59 -14.75 8.09
C GLU A 231 -4.80 -13.53 8.99
N TYR A 232 -3.81 -12.65 9.11
CA TYR A 232 -3.89 -11.49 9.99
C TYR A 232 -4.98 -10.51 9.58
N CYS A 233 -5.08 -10.17 8.28
CA CYS A 233 -6.06 -9.18 7.82
C CYS A 233 -7.51 -9.66 7.90
N SER A 234 -7.74 -10.98 7.87
CA SER A 234 -9.08 -11.60 7.96
C SER A 234 -9.47 -12.01 9.38
N THR A 235 -8.54 -11.95 10.34
CA THR A 235 -8.83 -12.29 11.74
C THR A 235 -9.72 -11.22 12.36
N VAL A 236 -10.89 -11.62 12.89
CA VAL A 236 -11.87 -10.69 13.48
C VAL A 236 -11.59 -10.41 14.94
N ARG A 237 -11.23 -11.44 15.71
CA ARG A 237 -10.93 -11.36 17.14
C ARG A 237 -9.77 -12.29 17.48
N ALA A 238 -8.99 -11.91 18.49
CA ALA A 238 -7.94 -12.74 19.05
C ALA A 238 -7.74 -12.38 20.53
N GLU A 239 -7.20 -13.32 21.30
CA GLU A 239 -6.62 -13.01 22.60
C GLU A 239 -5.23 -12.40 22.42
N PHE A 240 -4.95 -11.32 23.13
CA PHE A 240 -3.65 -10.65 23.14
C PHE A 240 -3.05 -10.73 24.55
N PRO A 241 -1.76 -11.06 24.70
CA PRO A 241 -1.15 -11.23 26.02
C PRO A 241 -0.99 -9.87 26.70
N GLY A 242 -1.60 -9.72 27.88
CA GLY A 242 -1.59 -8.46 28.63
C GLY A 242 -0.30 -8.19 29.42
N GLU A 243 -0.43 -7.40 30.48
CA GLU A 243 0.66 -7.05 31.40
C GLU A 243 0.72 -8.01 32.59
N THR A 244 1.94 -8.38 33.01
CA THR A 244 2.19 -9.16 34.21
C THR A 244 1.98 -8.29 35.45
N LYS A 245 0.96 -8.61 36.25
CA LYS A 245 0.64 -7.87 37.48
C LYS A 245 0.11 -8.79 38.58
N LYS A 246 0.08 -8.28 39.82
CA LYS A 246 -0.58 -8.97 40.92
C LYS A 246 -2.10 -8.93 40.72
N ASN A 247 -2.75 -10.09 40.74
CA ASN A 247 -4.20 -10.15 40.76
C ASN A 247 -4.78 -9.82 42.14
N LYS A 248 -6.11 -9.84 42.26
CA LYS A 248 -6.84 -9.59 43.52
C LYS A 248 -6.44 -10.50 44.69
N LYS A 249 -5.78 -11.64 44.41
CA LYS A 249 -5.28 -12.61 45.40
C LYS A 249 -3.77 -12.45 45.67
N GLY A 250 -3.13 -11.39 45.15
CA GLY A 250 -1.70 -11.13 45.31
C GLY A 250 -0.77 -11.99 44.46
N LYS A 251 -1.30 -12.87 43.60
CA LYS A 251 -0.51 -13.74 42.71
C LYS A 251 -0.10 -12.95 41.46
N THR A 252 1.18 -13.03 41.08
CA THR A 252 1.69 -12.53 39.80
C THR A 252 1.13 -13.38 38.65
N VAL A 253 0.38 -12.75 37.75
CA VAL A 253 -0.24 -13.39 36.59
C VAL A 253 -0.17 -12.45 35.39
N ARG A 254 -0.17 -13.02 34.19
CA ARG A 254 -0.29 -12.29 32.92
C ARG A 254 -1.58 -12.73 32.26
N GLU A 255 -2.64 -11.94 32.46
CA GLU A 255 -3.96 -12.25 31.92
C GLU A 255 -4.07 -11.72 30.47
N PRO A 256 -4.59 -12.50 29.52
CA PRO A 256 -4.88 -12.00 28.18
C PRO A 256 -6.11 -11.08 28.18
N PHE A 257 -6.27 -10.32 27.10
CA PHE A 257 -7.51 -9.59 26.80
C PHE A 257 -7.88 -9.76 25.33
N GLU A 258 -9.17 -9.65 25.02
CA GLU A 258 -9.63 -9.73 23.62
C GLU A 258 -9.28 -8.45 22.85
N ILE A 259 -8.76 -8.61 21.65
CA ILE A 259 -8.67 -7.57 20.64
C ILE A 259 -9.59 -7.89 19.48
N GLN A 260 -10.23 -6.87 18.91
CA GLN A 260 -11.10 -6.97 17.75
C GLN A 260 -10.56 -6.14 16.59
N ASN A 261 -10.74 -6.63 15.37
CA ASN A 261 -10.39 -5.93 14.15
C ASN A 261 -11.20 -4.63 14.00
N THR A 262 -10.51 -3.54 13.71
CA THR A 262 -11.13 -2.22 13.52
C THR A 262 -11.77 -2.03 12.14
N ASN A 263 -11.56 -2.96 11.21
CA ASN A 263 -12.29 -3.02 9.94
C ASN A 263 -13.78 -3.34 10.17
N ARG A 264 -14.65 -2.35 9.99
CA ARG A 264 -16.09 -2.51 10.24
C ARG A 264 -16.83 -3.31 9.18
N LEU A 265 -16.34 -3.39 7.95
CA LEU A 265 -16.90 -4.33 6.98
C LEU A 265 -16.66 -5.78 7.40
N LEU A 266 -15.61 -6.06 8.18
CA LEU A 266 -15.28 -7.40 8.65
C LEU A 266 -15.91 -7.74 10.01
N ALA A 267 -15.91 -6.79 10.94
CA ALA A 267 -16.35 -6.97 12.33
C ALA A 267 -17.81 -6.54 12.59
N GLY A 268 -18.40 -5.73 11.70
CA GLY A 268 -19.66 -5.04 11.93
C GLY A 268 -19.51 -3.81 12.84
N ASP A 269 -20.54 -2.97 12.83
CA ASP A 269 -20.77 -1.86 13.76
C ASP A 269 -22.28 -1.53 13.83
N THR A 270 -22.64 -0.50 14.58
CA THR A 270 -24.04 -0.06 14.78
C THR A 270 -24.79 0.27 13.49
N ASP A 271 -24.12 0.86 12.49
CA ASP A 271 -24.70 1.32 11.23
C ASP A 271 -24.10 0.62 10.00
N ILE A 272 -23.36 -0.47 10.21
CA ILE A 272 -22.77 -1.25 9.13
C ILE A 272 -22.73 -2.74 9.46
N SER A 273 -23.31 -3.53 8.57
CA SER A 273 -23.27 -4.99 8.69
C SER A 273 -21.96 -5.56 8.15
N VAL A 274 -21.62 -6.78 8.56
CA VAL A 274 -20.51 -7.52 7.96
C VAL A 274 -20.79 -7.70 6.46
N TYR A 275 -19.84 -7.26 5.63
CA TYR A 275 -20.00 -7.27 4.19
C TYR A 275 -19.80 -8.68 3.62
N GLN A 276 -20.72 -9.14 2.78
CA GLN A 276 -20.67 -10.48 2.21
C GLN A 276 -19.41 -10.66 1.35
N GLY A 277 -18.61 -11.67 1.68
CA GLY A 277 -17.38 -12.03 0.95
C GLY A 277 -16.12 -11.29 1.42
N ILE A 278 -16.22 -10.38 2.39
CA ILE A 278 -15.08 -9.59 2.88
C ILE A 278 -14.00 -10.47 3.55
N ALA A 279 -12.74 -10.18 3.28
CA ALA A 279 -11.59 -10.90 3.86
C ALA A 279 -10.47 -9.99 4.39
N GLY A 280 -10.74 -8.70 4.61
CA GLY A 280 -9.72 -7.72 5.01
C GLY A 280 -9.95 -6.35 4.36
N VAL A 281 -8.95 -5.49 4.18
CA VAL A 281 -7.53 -5.66 4.52
C VAL A 281 -7.12 -4.76 5.68
N LYS A 282 -7.23 -3.43 5.50
CA LYS A 282 -6.79 -2.48 6.51
C LYS A 282 -7.50 -1.12 6.37
N ASN A 283 -7.88 -0.56 7.51
CA ASN A 283 -8.37 0.80 7.68
C ASN A 283 -7.28 1.73 8.27
N GLY A 284 -7.47 3.03 8.11
CA GLY A 284 -6.68 4.07 8.74
C GLY A 284 -7.48 5.35 8.97
N ASN A 285 -7.05 6.13 9.94
CA ASN A 285 -7.53 7.49 10.16
C ASN A 285 -6.43 8.32 10.82
N THR A 286 -6.19 9.53 10.31
CA THR A 286 -5.37 10.56 10.95
C THR A 286 -5.96 11.93 10.65
N THR A 287 -5.47 12.97 11.32
CA THR A 287 -5.93 14.34 11.12
C THR A 287 -5.75 14.78 9.68
N ASN A 288 -4.60 14.47 9.05
CA ASN A 288 -4.35 14.91 7.68
C ASN A 288 -4.94 13.97 6.62
N ALA A 289 -5.03 12.66 6.90
CA ALA A 289 -5.54 11.69 5.95
C ALA A 289 -7.06 11.65 5.89
N GLY A 290 -7.76 11.99 6.98
CA GLY A 290 -9.13 11.54 7.19
C GLY A 290 -9.20 10.01 7.20
N ALA A 291 -10.38 9.45 6.95
CA ALA A 291 -10.58 8.01 6.90
C ALA A 291 -10.05 7.42 5.58
N THR A 292 -9.29 6.32 5.69
CA THR A 292 -8.79 5.53 4.55
C THR A 292 -9.10 4.06 4.77
N PHE A 293 -9.37 3.33 3.68
CA PHE A 293 -9.64 1.91 3.76
C PHE A 293 -9.18 1.20 2.48
N THR A 294 -8.68 -0.03 2.64
CA THR A 294 -8.50 -0.98 1.54
C THR A 294 -9.12 -2.30 1.95
N GLY A 295 -10.06 -2.77 1.14
CA GLY A 295 -10.78 -4.01 1.31
C GLY A 295 -10.44 -5.03 0.25
N VAL A 296 -10.66 -6.31 0.58
CA VAL A 296 -10.73 -7.39 -0.40
C VAL A 296 -12.00 -8.20 -0.16
N ALA A 297 -12.73 -8.54 -1.22
CA ALA A 297 -13.91 -9.38 -1.14
C ALA A 297 -13.97 -10.40 -2.29
N GLU A 298 -14.58 -11.55 -2.04
CA GLU A 298 -14.85 -12.58 -3.05
C GLU A 298 -16.34 -12.88 -3.14
N ARG A 299 -16.87 -12.90 -4.38
CA ARG A 299 -18.21 -13.40 -4.72
C ARG A 299 -18.13 -14.18 -6.01
N ASP A 300 -18.76 -15.35 -6.04
CA ASP A 300 -18.85 -16.22 -7.23
C ASP A 300 -17.51 -16.49 -7.92
N GLY A 301 -16.44 -16.66 -7.11
CA GLY A 301 -15.08 -16.94 -7.58
C GLY A 301 -14.32 -15.73 -8.13
N ARG A 302 -14.91 -14.52 -8.13
CA ARG A 302 -14.20 -13.28 -8.47
C ARG A 302 -13.73 -12.58 -7.21
N VAL A 303 -12.48 -12.12 -7.20
CA VAL A 303 -11.88 -11.39 -6.08
C VAL A 303 -11.63 -9.94 -6.48
N LEU A 304 -12.26 -9.02 -5.76
CA LEU A 304 -12.09 -7.58 -5.97
C LEU A 304 -11.29 -6.95 -4.83
N LEU A 305 -10.51 -5.94 -5.18
CA LEU A 305 -9.87 -5.00 -4.28
C LEU A 305 -10.52 -3.63 -4.45
N VAL A 306 -10.81 -2.97 -3.34
CA VAL A 306 -11.31 -1.59 -3.33
C VAL A 306 -10.52 -0.78 -2.31
N THR A 307 -9.97 0.34 -2.75
CA THR A 307 -9.35 1.35 -1.87
C THR A 307 -10.14 2.64 -1.95
N VAL A 308 -10.40 3.25 -0.78
CA VAL A 308 -11.10 4.52 -0.62
C VAL A 308 -10.26 5.41 0.31
N MET A 309 -10.02 6.65 -0.10
CA MET A 309 -9.25 7.63 0.64
C MET A 309 -10.02 8.93 0.79
N HIS A 310 -10.16 9.37 2.05
CA HIS A 310 -10.72 10.65 2.42
C HIS A 310 -12.14 10.88 1.86
N PRO A 311 -13.16 10.09 2.25
CA PRO A 311 -14.56 10.50 2.10
C PRO A 311 -14.76 11.91 2.62
N GLU A 312 -15.35 12.78 1.81
CA GLU A 312 -15.61 14.18 2.21
C GLU A 312 -16.87 14.31 3.06
N LYS A 313 -17.76 13.33 2.99
CA LYS A 313 -18.94 13.27 3.83
C LYS A 313 -18.57 12.82 5.26
N GLU A 314 -18.81 13.71 6.22
CA GLU A 314 -18.53 13.49 7.64
C GLU A 314 -19.63 12.66 8.33
N GLU A 315 -19.83 11.42 7.89
CA GLU A 315 -20.74 10.47 8.53
C GLU A 315 -19.97 9.31 9.19
N HIS A 316 -20.57 8.73 10.23
CA HIS A 316 -20.03 7.55 10.89
C HIS A 316 -19.83 6.43 9.86
N ASN A 317 -18.68 5.77 9.89
CA ASN A 317 -18.32 4.66 9.00
C ASN A 317 -18.41 4.97 7.49
N GLU A 318 -18.35 6.24 7.05
CA GLU A 318 -18.55 6.58 5.63
C GLU A 318 -17.54 5.90 4.70
N VAL A 319 -16.26 5.80 5.09
CA VAL A 319 -15.24 5.10 4.29
C VAL A 319 -15.64 3.65 3.99
N TYR A 320 -16.31 2.99 4.92
CA TYR A 320 -16.77 1.62 4.76
C TYR A 320 -18.05 1.56 3.93
N LYS A 321 -18.98 2.50 4.11
CA LYS A 321 -20.21 2.62 3.31
C LYS A 321 -19.89 2.86 1.83
N GLU A 322 -18.99 3.79 1.53
CA GLU A 322 -18.53 4.05 0.17
C GLU A 322 -17.79 2.83 -0.42
N THR A 323 -16.94 2.18 0.37
CA THR A 323 -16.26 0.95 -0.08
C THR A 323 -17.26 -0.17 -0.40
N ALA A 324 -18.30 -0.37 0.43
CA ALA A 324 -19.34 -1.36 0.18
C ALA A 324 -20.10 -1.08 -1.13
N LYS A 325 -20.48 0.18 -1.39
CA LYS A 325 -21.12 0.60 -2.64
C LYS A 325 -20.24 0.31 -3.85
N LEU A 326 -18.94 0.59 -3.74
CA LEU A 326 -17.96 0.33 -4.80
C LEU A 326 -17.74 -1.17 -5.05
N PHE A 327 -17.73 -1.99 -4.00
CA PHE A 327 -17.72 -3.45 -4.16
C PHE A 327 -18.99 -3.96 -4.84
N ASP A 328 -20.17 -3.51 -4.39
CA ASP A 328 -21.45 -3.93 -4.97
C ASP A 328 -21.52 -3.57 -6.46
N TRP A 329 -21.08 -2.35 -6.82
CA TRP A 329 -20.91 -1.96 -8.21
C TRP A 329 -19.91 -2.85 -8.95
N GLY A 330 -18.73 -3.09 -8.38
CA GLY A 330 -17.67 -3.87 -9.01
C GLY A 330 -18.11 -5.30 -9.33
N PHE A 331 -18.81 -5.97 -8.40
CA PHE A 331 -19.36 -7.30 -8.64
C PHE A 331 -20.48 -7.29 -9.69
N ALA A 332 -21.37 -6.30 -9.67
CA ALA A 332 -22.46 -6.20 -10.64
C ALA A 332 -21.99 -5.81 -12.07
N ALA A 333 -20.87 -5.07 -12.16
CA ALA A 333 -20.23 -4.63 -13.38
C ALA A 333 -19.23 -5.65 -13.96
N ALA A 334 -18.86 -6.68 -13.20
CA ALA A 334 -17.94 -7.71 -13.65
C ALA A 334 -18.41 -8.35 -14.98
N GLY A 335 -17.50 -8.42 -15.97
CA GLY A 335 -17.80 -8.91 -17.32
C GLY A 335 -18.63 -7.95 -18.20
N LYS A 336 -19.01 -6.77 -17.68
CA LYS A 336 -19.80 -5.75 -18.40
C LYS A 336 -19.07 -4.41 -18.49
N ALA A 337 -18.23 -4.08 -17.53
CA ALA A 337 -17.28 -2.96 -17.61
C ALA A 337 -15.99 -3.42 -18.30
N ARG A 338 -15.41 -2.52 -19.11
CA ARG A 338 -14.07 -2.71 -19.69
C ARG A 338 -13.03 -2.09 -18.76
N ALA A 339 -11.85 -2.71 -18.69
CA ALA A 339 -10.75 -2.19 -17.89
C ALA A 339 -10.36 -0.78 -18.35
N VAL A 340 -10.18 0.14 -17.39
CA VAL A 340 -9.68 1.50 -17.62
C VAL A 340 -8.17 1.61 -17.37
N GLY A 341 -7.55 0.53 -16.90
CA GLY A 341 -6.13 0.39 -16.63
C GLY A 341 -5.83 -0.96 -15.98
N GLU A 342 -4.65 -1.10 -15.42
CA GLU A 342 -4.16 -2.32 -14.77
C GLU A 342 -3.32 -1.96 -13.54
N LEU A 343 -3.42 -2.78 -12.49
CA LEU A 343 -2.44 -2.87 -11.42
C LEU A 343 -1.18 -3.55 -11.96
N VAL A 344 -0.12 -2.79 -12.18
CA VAL A 344 1.12 -3.34 -12.74
C VAL A 344 1.72 -4.41 -11.82
N PRO A 345 2.37 -5.45 -12.37
CA PRO A 345 3.02 -6.45 -11.55
C PRO A 345 4.37 -5.91 -11.01
N PRO A 346 4.99 -6.55 -10.00
CA PRO A 346 6.29 -6.12 -9.47
C PRO A 346 7.41 -6.13 -10.52
N ARG A 347 8.41 -5.24 -10.43
CA ARG A 347 9.50 -5.11 -11.41
C ARG A 347 10.25 -6.42 -11.66
N SER A 348 10.48 -7.20 -10.61
CA SER A 348 11.13 -8.52 -10.69
C SER A 348 10.38 -9.50 -11.61
N THR A 349 9.05 -9.46 -11.60
CA THR A 349 8.22 -10.32 -12.46
C THR A 349 8.30 -9.91 -13.94
N VAL A 350 8.32 -8.60 -14.21
CA VAL A 350 8.49 -8.07 -15.58
C VAL A 350 9.85 -8.47 -16.14
N ARG A 351 10.92 -8.31 -15.34
CA ARG A 351 12.29 -8.71 -15.75
C ARG A 351 12.39 -10.21 -16.04
N ALA A 352 11.77 -11.05 -15.22
CA ALA A 352 11.76 -12.50 -15.43
C ALA A 352 11.06 -12.88 -16.74
N SER A 353 9.96 -12.20 -17.10
CA SER A 353 9.25 -12.41 -18.36
C SER A 353 10.00 -11.90 -19.61
N ALA A 354 10.93 -10.96 -19.43
CA ALA A 354 11.69 -10.33 -20.51
C ALA A 354 13.00 -11.08 -20.86
N GLN A 355 13.38 -12.14 -20.13
CA GLN A 355 14.54 -12.99 -20.46
C GLN A 355 14.11 -14.33 -21.06
N PRO A 356 14.28 -14.55 -22.38
CA PRO A 356 14.19 -15.87 -22.98
C PRO A 356 15.45 -16.68 -22.62
N GLY A 357 15.28 -17.77 -21.86
CA GLY A 357 16.19 -18.93 -21.77
C GLY A 357 17.70 -18.65 -21.66
N ALA A 358 18.19 -18.36 -20.45
CA ALA A 358 19.60 -18.56 -20.09
C ALA A 358 19.70 -19.73 -19.11
N ASN A 359 19.51 -20.94 -19.62
CA ASN A 359 19.94 -22.19 -18.98
C ASN A 359 20.20 -23.22 -20.08
N ALA A 360 21.30 -23.00 -20.81
CA ALA A 360 22.05 -24.10 -21.40
C ALA A 360 23.30 -24.26 -20.53
N SER A 361 23.37 -25.41 -19.86
CA SER A 361 24.47 -25.84 -19.00
C SER A 361 25.80 -25.83 -19.74
N ASP A 362 26.78 -25.10 -19.19
CA ASP A 362 28.19 -25.28 -19.56
C ASP A 362 28.65 -26.66 -19.07
N GLY A 363 28.74 -27.60 -20.01
CA GLY A 363 29.34 -28.90 -19.83
C GLY A 363 30.85 -28.77 -19.71
N GLN A 364 31.35 -29.01 -18.50
CA GLN A 364 32.75 -29.07 -18.14
C GLN A 364 33.38 -30.37 -18.67
N ALA A 365 34.40 -30.27 -19.51
CA ALA A 365 35.37 -31.34 -19.74
C ALA A 365 36.73 -30.73 -20.12
N GLY A 366 37.73 -30.94 -19.26
CA GLY A 366 39.10 -30.44 -19.43
C GLY A 366 39.97 -31.28 -20.35
N GLY A 367 41.16 -30.77 -20.66
CA GLY A 367 42.22 -31.52 -21.32
C GLY A 367 43.25 -30.63 -22.03
N ALA A 368 44.46 -30.58 -21.48
CA ALA A 368 45.62 -29.82 -21.95
C ALA A 368 46.22 -30.32 -23.27
N GLY A 369 46.99 -29.48 -23.97
CA GLY A 369 47.99 -29.94 -24.95
C GLY A 369 48.25 -29.00 -26.13
N SER A 370 49.50 -28.58 -26.28
CA SER A 370 50.08 -27.67 -27.28
C SER A 370 50.43 -28.32 -28.64
N ASN A 371 50.57 -27.44 -29.65
CA ASN A 371 51.42 -27.49 -30.86
C ASN A 371 50.93 -28.11 -32.20
N ALA A 372 51.01 -27.23 -33.22
CA ALA A 372 51.59 -27.39 -34.57
C ALA A 372 50.79 -28.02 -35.75
N SER A 373 50.52 -27.12 -36.71
CA SER A 373 50.79 -27.23 -38.17
C SER A 373 49.91 -28.03 -39.16
N ALA A 374 49.67 -27.34 -40.29
CA ALA A 374 49.38 -27.79 -41.66
C ALA A 374 47.92 -28.13 -42.07
N ALA A 375 47.49 -27.47 -43.17
CA ALA A 375 46.26 -27.67 -43.94
C ALA A 375 46.49 -28.68 -45.10
N PRO A 376 45.54 -28.89 -46.05
CA PRO A 376 44.09 -29.19 -45.98
C PRO A 376 43.71 -30.46 -46.83
N ALA A 377 42.50 -31.03 -46.67
CA ALA A 377 41.73 -31.65 -47.78
C ALA A 377 40.33 -32.20 -47.38
N ALA A 378 39.33 -31.71 -48.10
CA ALA A 378 38.05 -32.29 -48.56
C ALA A 378 37.47 -33.59 -47.95
N LYS A 379 36.19 -33.56 -47.54
CA LYS A 379 35.05 -34.03 -48.37
C LYS A 379 33.70 -33.84 -47.64
N ALA A 380 32.69 -33.51 -48.44
CA ALA A 380 31.30 -33.38 -48.05
C ALA A 380 30.55 -34.72 -48.02
N ALA A 381 29.67 -34.88 -47.04
CA ALA A 381 28.40 -35.63 -47.06
C ALA A 381 27.68 -35.20 -45.75
N GLY A 382 26.57 -34.48 -45.74
CA GLY A 382 25.32 -34.83 -46.38
C GLY A 382 24.41 -35.48 -45.33
N HIS A 383 23.73 -34.68 -44.50
CA HIS A 383 22.46 -35.07 -43.88
C HIS A 383 21.61 -33.83 -43.56
N THR A 384 20.71 -33.55 -44.48
CA THR A 384 19.46 -32.83 -44.26
C THR A 384 18.49 -33.77 -43.54
N GLY A 385 17.91 -33.35 -42.42
CA GLY A 385 16.86 -34.12 -41.74
C GLY A 385 16.71 -33.78 -40.27
N GLY A 386 15.97 -32.72 -39.96
CA GLY A 386 15.69 -32.38 -38.56
C GLY A 386 14.79 -31.16 -38.32
N GLY A 387 13.95 -30.77 -39.30
CA GLY A 387 13.07 -29.60 -39.15
C GLY A 387 11.80 -29.85 -38.33
N MET A 388 11.52 -31.12 -37.96
CA MET A 388 10.29 -31.47 -37.26
C MET A 388 10.47 -31.50 -35.74
N GLY A 389 11.65 -31.91 -35.23
CA GLY A 389 11.93 -31.96 -33.79
C GLY A 389 12.08 -30.58 -33.14
N THR A 390 12.65 -29.61 -33.86
CA THR A 390 12.78 -28.22 -33.40
C THR A 390 11.46 -27.49 -33.39
N ALA A 391 10.58 -27.72 -34.36
CA ALA A 391 9.24 -27.14 -34.40
C ALA A 391 8.37 -27.64 -33.23
N PHE A 392 8.37 -28.95 -32.94
CA PHE A 392 7.63 -29.50 -31.79
C PHE A 392 8.17 -29.01 -30.45
N ALA A 393 9.49 -28.86 -30.29
CA ALA A 393 10.09 -28.33 -29.05
C ALA A 393 9.74 -26.85 -28.81
N ILE A 394 9.70 -26.04 -29.87
CA ILE A 394 9.29 -24.62 -29.77
C ILE A 394 7.80 -24.51 -29.46
N SER A 395 6.95 -25.30 -30.11
CA SER A 395 5.50 -25.30 -29.84
C SER A 395 5.16 -25.83 -28.45
N ALA A 396 5.83 -26.88 -27.98
CA ALA A 396 5.65 -27.41 -26.62
C ALA A 396 6.17 -26.44 -25.55
N GLY A 397 7.31 -25.77 -25.81
CA GLY A 397 7.83 -24.71 -24.95
C GLY A 397 6.90 -23.50 -24.87
N ALA A 398 6.34 -23.07 -26.01
CA ALA A 398 5.35 -21.99 -26.06
C ALA A 398 4.04 -22.39 -25.35
N LEU A 399 3.57 -23.62 -25.51
CA LEU A 399 2.39 -24.12 -24.80
C LEU A 399 2.64 -24.27 -23.30
N ALA A 400 3.82 -24.69 -22.87
CA ALA A 400 4.18 -24.75 -21.45
C ALA A 400 4.35 -23.37 -20.83
N LEU A 401 4.86 -22.38 -21.59
CA LEU A 401 4.93 -20.98 -21.16
C LEU A 401 3.56 -20.33 -21.11
N LEU A 402 2.70 -20.59 -22.10
CA LEU A 402 1.31 -20.12 -22.10
C LEU A 402 0.49 -20.81 -21.00
N ALA A 403 0.71 -22.10 -20.74
CA ALA A 403 0.10 -22.82 -19.62
C ALA A 403 0.65 -22.35 -18.28
N GLY A 404 1.94 -22.01 -18.18
CA GLY A 404 2.57 -21.42 -16.99
C GLY A 404 2.07 -20.01 -16.72
N ALA A 405 1.94 -19.18 -17.76
CA ALA A 405 1.34 -17.86 -17.68
C ALA A 405 -0.14 -17.95 -17.32
N ALA A 406 -0.90 -18.85 -17.97
CA ALA A 406 -2.30 -19.11 -17.64
C ALA A 406 -2.46 -19.69 -16.23
N PHE A 407 -1.54 -20.51 -15.73
CA PHE A 407 -1.55 -21.06 -14.37
C PHE A 407 -1.21 -20.00 -13.32
N LEU A 408 -0.30 -19.07 -13.63
CA LEU A 408 0.02 -17.93 -12.78
C LEU A 408 -1.11 -16.88 -12.79
N VAL A 409 -1.81 -16.71 -13.92
CA VAL A 409 -2.99 -15.84 -14.07
C VAL A 409 -4.24 -16.48 -13.43
N ASN A 410 -4.43 -17.80 -13.54
CA ASN A 410 -5.52 -18.56 -12.90
C ASN A 410 -5.15 -19.10 -11.51
N ARG A 411 -4.10 -18.56 -10.87
CA ARG A 411 -3.83 -18.91 -9.48
C ARG A 411 -4.95 -18.30 -8.64
N ARG A 412 -6.02 -19.07 -8.44
CA ARG A 412 -7.15 -18.71 -7.58
C ARG A 412 -6.60 -18.14 -6.29
N TRP A 413 -6.92 -16.89 -6.01
CA TRP A 413 -6.51 -16.23 -4.78
C TRP A 413 -7.07 -17.03 -3.61
N PRO A 414 -6.23 -17.69 -2.79
CA PRO A 414 -6.75 -18.51 -1.73
C PRO A 414 -7.12 -17.60 -0.57
N LEU A 415 -8.28 -16.94 -0.64
CA LEU A 415 -8.84 -16.29 0.53
C LEU A 415 -9.05 -17.35 1.63
N PRO A 416 -8.84 -16.99 2.92
CA PRO A 416 -8.96 -17.94 4.02
C PRO A 416 -10.31 -18.66 4.02
N ASP A 417 -10.32 -19.96 4.32
CA ASP A 417 -11.55 -20.79 4.30
C ASP A 417 -12.67 -20.26 5.20
N LEU A 418 -12.33 -19.51 6.26
CA LEU A 418 -13.28 -18.83 7.14
C LEU A 418 -14.16 -17.81 6.39
N VAL A 419 -13.65 -17.22 5.31
CA VAL A 419 -14.39 -16.27 4.45
C VAL A 419 -15.41 -17.00 3.58
N ARG A 420 -15.02 -18.16 3.03
CA ARG A 420 -15.89 -19.00 2.17
C ARG A 420 -17.05 -19.66 2.93
N ARG A 421 -16.93 -19.82 4.26
CA ARG A 421 -17.97 -20.43 5.11
C ARG A 421 -19.04 -19.46 5.60
N ARG A 422 -18.82 -18.14 5.52
CA ARG A 422 -19.82 -17.11 5.86
C ARG A 422 -20.94 -16.99 4.81
N SER A 423 -20.86 -17.74 3.72
CA SER A 423 -21.74 -17.67 2.55
C SER A 423 -23.01 -18.49 2.64
N ARG A 424 -23.42 -19.01 3.81
CA ARG A 424 -24.68 -19.75 3.94
C ARG A 424 -25.64 -18.98 4.85
N PRO A 425 -26.75 -18.45 4.32
CA PRO A 425 -27.83 -17.91 5.15
C PRO A 425 -28.43 -18.98 6.07
#